data_AF-A0A0B8T6H5-F1
#
_entry.id   AF-A0A0B8T6H5-F1
#
_cell.length_a   1.000
_cell.length_b   1.000
_cell.length_c   1.000
_cell.angle_alpha   90.00
_cell.angle_beta   90.00
_cell.angle_gamma   90.00
#
_symmetry.space_group_name_H-M   'P 1'
#
loop_
_entity.id
_entity.type
_entity.pdbx_description
1 polymer ?
#
loop_
_entity_poly.entity_id
_entity_poly.type
_entity_poly.pdbx_seq_one_letter_code
_entity_poly.pdbx_strand_id
1 'polypeptide(L)'
;MENIQNEQKYTYLSSFKEEDMKTLLEEYERYQKQSNFIRTPGFLMLAVIGIFRFLQGSLPKDVLNMTSVLAILGLLGWTIYIGFGLIKQKKSLQANLETMSHAQSLPFKEVKKEFNSLVKEVYSGPKI
;
A
#
# COMPACT_ATOMS: atom_id res chain seq x y z
N MET A 1 9.67 18.75 -32.64
CA MET A 1 8.61 17.74 -32.84
C MET A 1 8.69 16.79 -31.66
N GLU A 2 8.03 17.11 -30.55
CA GLU A 2 8.04 16.27 -29.34
C GLU A 2 6.85 16.71 -28.47
N ASN A 3 5.64 16.24 -28.81
CA ASN A 3 4.51 16.29 -27.86
C ASN A 3 3.29 15.42 -28.22
N ILE A 4 3.34 14.64 -29.31
CA ILE A 4 2.18 13.83 -29.75
C ILE A 4 2.18 12.44 -29.08
N GLN A 5 3.30 11.99 -28.51
CA GLN A 5 3.39 10.66 -27.85
C GLN A 5 2.89 10.63 -26.41
N ASN A 6 2.70 11.77 -25.74
CA ASN A 6 2.19 11.80 -24.37
C ASN A 6 0.66 11.82 -24.29
N GLU A 7 -0.04 12.38 -25.30
CA GLU A 7 -1.51 12.45 -25.29
C GLU A 7 -2.18 11.09 -25.52
N GLN A 8 -1.59 10.22 -26.34
CA GLN A 8 -2.10 8.86 -26.57
C GLN A 8 -1.93 7.92 -25.35
N LYS A 9 -1.13 8.32 -24.36
CA LYS A 9 -0.65 7.43 -23.29
C LYS A 9 -1.54 7.41 -22.03
N TYR A 10 -2.55 8.28 -22.01
CA TYR A 10 -3.55 8.40 -20.95
C TYR A 10 -4.99 8.39 -21.52
N THR A 11 -5.15 8.10 -22.81
CA THR A 11 -6.43 8.21 -23.50
C THR A 11 -7.45 7.22 -22.95
N TYR A 12 -7.02 6.02 -22.55
CA TYR A 12 -7.95 5.02 -22.00
C TYR A 12 -8.47 5.42 -20.63
N LEU A 13 -7.64 6.08 -19.81
CA LEU A 13 -8.12 6.62 -18.53
C LEU A 13 -9.09 7.79 -18.70
N SER A 14 -8.89 8.60 -19.74
CA SER A 14 -9.75 9.76 -20.03
C SER A 14 -11.16 9.40 -20.48
N SER A 15 -11.38 8.16 -20.95
CA SER A 15 -12.71 7.67 -21.32
C SER A 15 -13.52 7.11 -20.15
N PHE A 16 -12.94 6.99 -18.95
CA PHE A 16 -13.69 6.60 -17.75
C PHE A 16 -14.50 7.77 -17.20
N LYS A 17 -15.65 7.45 -16.58
CA LYS A 17 -16.45 8.47 -15.90
C LYS A 17 -15.65 9.06 -14.75
N GLU A 18 -15.79 10.37 -14.56
CA GLU A 18 -15.05 11.12 -13.54
C GLU A 18 -15.31 10.58 -12.12
N GLU A 19 -16.54 10.14 -11.86
CA GLU A 19 -16.99 9.52 -10.59
C GLU A 19 -16.27 8.19 -10.29
N ASP A 20 -16.12 7.36 -11.32
CA ASP A 20 -15.42 6.06 -11.23
C ASP A 20 -13.93 6.27 -10.96
N MET A 21 -13.33 7.26 -11.62
CA MET A 21 -11.92 7.58 -11.46
C MET A 21 -11.61 8.21 -10.11
N LYS A 22 -12.50 9.08 -9.61
CA LYS A 22 -12.39 9.64 -8.26
C LYS A 22 -12.42 8.56 -7.19
N THR A 23 -13.34 7.59 -7.31
CA THR A 23 -13.43 6.46 -6.39
C THR A 23 -12.15 5.61 -6.40
N LEU A 24 -11.61 5.33 -7.59
CA LEU A 24 -10.35 4.59 -7.77
C LEU A 24 -9.14 5.30 -7.14
N LEU A 25 -9.05 6.62 -7.29
CA LEU A 25 -7.99 7.44 -6.72
C LEU A 25 -8.10 7.55 -5.19
N GLU A 26 -9.32 7.67 -4.65
CA GLU A 26 -9.55 7.65 -3.19
C GLU A 26 -9.17 6.29 -2.57
N GLU A 27 -9.52 5.18 -3.23
CA GLU A 27 -9.08 3.84 -2.83
C GLU A 27 -7.55 3.68 -2.92
N TYR A 28 -6.94 4.25 -3.95
CA TYR A 28 -5.49 4.22 -4.11
C TYR A 28 -4.77 5.07 -3.05
N GLU A 29 -5.30 6.25 -2.71
CA GLU A 29 -4.74 7.10 -1.67
C GLU A 29 -4.79 6.38 -0.30
N ARG A 30 -5.88 5.66 -0.02
CA ARG A 30 -5.96 4.78 1.17
C ARG A 30 -4.92 3.65 1.12
N TYR A 31 -4.75 3.00 -0.02
CA TYR A 31 -3.73 1.96 -0.22
C TYR A 31 -2.31 2.50 -0.02
N GLN A 32 -2.02 3.69 -0.55
CA GLN A 32 -0.72 4.34 -0.40
C GLN A 32 -0.45 4.70 1.07
N LYS A 33 -1.43 5.28 1.78
CA LYS A 33 -1.31 5.59 3.21
C LYS A 33 -1.03 4.32 4.02
N GLN A 34 -1.74 3.22 3.75
CA GLN A 34 -1.46 1.94 4.41
C GLN A 34 -0.10 1.35 4.04
N SER A 35 0.33 1.49 2.79
CA SER A 35 1.62 0.96 2.33
C SER A 35 2.80 1.72 2.95
N ASN A 36 2.66 3.03 3.13
CA ASN A 36 3.63 3.81 3.89
C ASN A 36 3.66 3.39 5.38
N PHE A 37 2.52 2.97 5.93
CA PHE A 37 2.41 2.49 7.31
C PHE A 37 3.11 1.13 7.54
N ILE A 38 3.45 0.39 6.49
CA ILE A 38 4.25 -0.86 6.59
C ILE A 38 5.67 -0.61 7.12
N ARG A 39 6.19 0.63 7.01
CA ARG A 39 7.52 0.98 7.54
C ARG A 39 7.51 1.21 9.05
N THR A 40 6.36 1.59 9.61
CA THR A 40 6.17 1.88 11.05
C THR A 40 6.53 0.71 11.97
N PRO A 41 6.17 -0.56 11.69
CA PRO A 41 6.63 -1.73 12.45
C PRO A 41 8.16 -1.84 12.58
N GLY A 42 8.89 -1.49 11.52
CA GLY A 42 10.36 -1.53 11.53
C GLY A 42 10.97 -0.49 12.47
N PHE A 43 10.46 0.75 12.45
CA PHE A 43 10.88 1.80 13.37
C PHE A 43 10.51 1.49 14.83
N LEU A 44 9.33 0.90 15.05
CA LEU A 44 8.91 0.43 16.37
C LEU A 44 9.81 -0.68 16.91
N MET A 45 10.22 -1.64 16.07
CA MET A 45 11.20 -2.65 16.49
C MET A 45 12.50 -2.03 16.97
N LEU A 46 13.04 -1.04 16.24
CA LEU A 46 14.27 -0.36 16.63
C LEU A 46 14.12 0.36 17.98
N ALA A 47 12.99 1.03 18.22
CA ALA A 47 12.69 1.67 19.49
C ALA A 47 12.58 0.65 20.64
N VAL A 48 11.86 -0.47 20.41
CA VAL A 48 11.72 -1.55 21.39
C VAL A 48 13.08 -2.16 21.73
N ILE A 49 13.95 -2.42 20.74
CA ILE A 49 15.32 -2.92 20.98
C ILE A 49 16.13 -1.94 21.84
N GLY A 50 16.02 -0.63 21.56
CA GLY A 50 16.70 0.41 22.35
C GLY A 50 16.26 0.41 23.83
N ILE A 51 14.95 0.37 24.06
CA ILE A 51 14.37 0.28 25.42
C ILE A 51 14.78 -1.02 26.09
N PHE A 52 14.81 -2.13 25.35
CA PHE A 52 15.18 -3.43 25.88
C PHE A 52 16.63 -3.48 26.36
N ARG A 53 17.56 -2.88 25.60
CA ARG A 53 18.97 -2.74 26.01
C ARG A 53 19.12 -1.86 27.24
N PHE A 54 18.32 -0.81 27.36
CA PHE A 54 18.33 0.05 28.54
C PHE A 54 17.85 -0.69 29.80
N LEU A 55 16.79 -1.49 29.69
CA LEU A 55 16.20 -2.23 30.81
C LEU A 55 16.94 -3.52 31.18
N GLN A 56 17.85 -3.99 30.35
CA GLN A 56 18.59 -5.25 30.56
C GLN A 56 19.47 -5.24 31.82
N GLY A 57 19.85 -4.05 32.31
CA GLY A 57 20.61 -3.88 33.55
C GLY A 57 19.76 -3.72 34.82
N SER A 58 18.45 -3.50 34.69
CA SER A 58 17.57 -3.14 35.82
C SER A 58 16.48 -4.17 36.13
N LEU A 59 16.13 -5.04 35.18
CA LEU A 59 15.04 -6.00 35.34
C LEU A 59 15.55 -7.46 35.36
N PRO A 60 14.88 -8.36 36.08
CA PRO A 60 15.14 -9.79 36.01
C PRO A 60 14.99 -10.33 34.58
N LYS A 61 15.88 -11.22 34.18
CA LYS A 61 15.91 -11.80 32.82
C LYS A 61 14.60 -12.48 32.43
N ASP A 62 13.91 -13.12 33.37
CA ASP A 62 12.65 -13.82 33.10
C ASP A 62 11.53 -12.84 32.75
N VAL A 63 11.47 -11.69 33.43
CA VAL A 63 10.52 -10.61 33.15
C VAL A 63 10.81 -9.99 31.80
N LEU A 64 12.08 -9.73 31.49
CA LEU A 64 12.52 -9.25 30.17
C LEU A 64 12.09 -10.24 29.07
N ASN A 65 12.43 -11.52 29.21
CA ASN A 65 12.10 -12.55 28.21
C ASN A 65 10.58 -12.65 27.96
N MET A 66 9.77 -12.68 29.02
CA MET A 66 8.32 -12.72 28.90
C MET A 66 7.77 -11.48 28.18
N THR A 67 8.28 -10.29 28.51
CA THR A 67 7.89 -9.04 27.87
C THR A 67 8.30 -9.00 26.39
N SER A 68 9.49 -9.53 26.06
CA SER A 68 9.95 -9.68 24.67
C SER A 68 9.04 -10.57 23.85
N VAL A 69 8.66 -11.73 24.39
CA VAL A 69 7.77 -12.68 23.69
C VAL A 69 6.42 -12.03 23.41
N LEU A 70 5.84 -11.33 24.38
CA LEU A 70 4.59 -10.60 24.20
C LEU A 70 4.71 -9.47 23.16
N ALA A 71 5.82 -8.71 23.17
CA ALA A 71 6.07 -7.65 22.21
C ALA A 71 6.23 -8.20 20.78
N ILE A 72 6.93 -9.33 20.61
CA ILE A 72 7.10 -10.00 19.31
C ILE A 72 5.75 -10.51 18.80
N LEU A 73 4.95 -11.16 19.64
CA LEU A 73 3.62 -11.65 19.26
C LEU A 73 2.68 -10.50 18.86
N GLY A 74 2.71 -9.40 19.61
CA GLY A 74 1.94 -8.20 19.28
C GLY A 74 2.35 -7.59 17.93
N LEU A 75 3.65 -7.48 17.68
CA LEU A 75 4.19 -6.99 16.40
C LEU A 75 3.81 -7.91 15.25
N LEU A 76 3.93 -9.24 15.42
CA LEU A 76 3.55 -10.22 14.41
C LEU A 76 2.06 -10.10 14.06
N GLY A 77 1.18 -10.06 15.05
CA GLY A 77 -0.27 -9.87 14.85
C GLY A 77 -0.57 -8.57 14.09
N TRP A 78 0.10 -7.48 14.46
CA TRP A 78 -0.06 -6.19 13.80
C TRP A 78 0.44 -6.20 12.34
N THR A 79 1.59 -6.81 12.07
CA THR A 79 2.11 -6.94 10.69
C THR A 79 1.20 -7.79 9.81
N ILE A 80 0.64 -8.88 10.35
CA ILE A 80 -0.33 -9.71 9.63
C ILE A 80 -1.59 -8.90 9.33
N TYR A 81 -2.10 -8.13 10.30
CA TYR A 81 -3.28 -7.28 10.12
C TYR A 81 -3.09 -6.24 9.01
N ILE A 82 -1.98 -5.49 9.04
CA ILE A 82 -1.65 -4.51 7.98
C ILE A 82 -1.45 -5.21 6.63
N GLY A 83 -0.70 -6.32 6.60
CA GLY A 83 -0.43 -7.08 5.39
C GLY A 83 -1.72 -7.60 4.72
N PHE A 84 -2.64 -8.12 5.52
CA PHE A 84 -3.94 -8.60 5.02
C PHE A 84 -4.81 -7.44 4.49
N GLY A 85 -4.81 -6.30 5.19
CA GLY A 85 -5.48 -5.07 4.74
C GLY A 85 -4.97 -4.60 3.38
N LEU A 86 -3.65 -4.59 3.19
CA LEU A 86 -3.01 -4.22 1.93
C LEU A 86 -3.33 -5.19 0.79
N ILE A 87 -3.34 -6.50 1.05
CA ILE A 87 -3.71 -7.50 0.05
C ILE A 87 -5.18 -7.32 -0.36
N LYS A 88 -6.07 -7.09 0.61
CA LYS A 88 -7.50 -6.88 0.34
C LYS A 88 -7.74 -5.61 -0.48
N GLN A 89 -7.11 -4.49 -0.10
CA GLN A 89 -7.23 -3.23 -0.86
C GLN A 89 -6.62 -3.34 -2.26
N LYS A 90 -5.46 -3.99 -2.38
CA LYS A 90 -4.85 -4.26 -3.69
C LYS A 90 -5.76 -5.07 -4.60
N LYS A 91 -6.40 -6.13 -4.08
CA LYS A 91 -7.38 -6.93 -4.83
C LYS A 91 -8.62 -6.12 -5.20
N SER A 92 -9.11 -5.25 -4.31
CA SER A 92 -10.26 -4.37 -4.57
C SER A 92 -9.96 -3.41 -5.72
N LEU A 93 -8.82 -2.72 -5.67
CA LEU A 93 -8.35 -1.84 -6.75
C LEU A 93 -8.21 -2.60 -8.07
N GLN A 94 -7.67 -3.82 -8.03
CA GLN A 94 -7.54 -4.66 -9.22
C GLN A 94 -8.90 -5.06 -9.79
N ALA A 95 -9.85 -5.47 -8.95
CA ALA A 95 -11.20 -5.84 -9.36
C ALA A 95 -11.99 -4.66 -9.94
N ASN A 96 -11.83 -3.46 -9.36
CA ASN A 96 -12.43 -2.24 -9.87
C ASN A 96 -11.85 -1.87 -11.24
N LEU A 97 -10.53 -1.96 -11.43
CA LEU A 97 -9.88 -1.78 -12.74
C LEU A 97 -10.30 -2.84 -13.76
N GLU A 98 -10.45 -4.10 -13.35
CA GLU A 98 -10.96 -5.18 -14.23
C GLU A 98 -12.39 -4.86 -14.67
N THR A 99 -13.25 -4.46 -13.74
CA THR A 99 -14.66 -4.10 -14.02
C THR A 99 -14.74 -2.93 -15.00
N MET A 100 -13.89 -1.90 -14.84
CA MET A 100 -13.82 -0.77 -15.76
C MET A 100 -13.27 -1.17 -17.14
N SER A 101 -12.26 -2.05 -17.18
CA SER A 101 -11.74 -2.58 -18.46
C SER A 101 -12.80 -3.37 -19.23
N HIS A 102 -13.64 -4.14 -18.53
CA HIS A 102 -14.75 -4.88 -19.12
C HIS A 102 -15.87 -3.94 -19.59
N ALA A 103 -16.22 -2.93 -18.80
CA ALA A 103 -17.25 -1.95 -19.17
C ALA A 103 -16.88 -1.17 -20.45
N GLN A 104 -15.59 -0.95 -20.70
CA GLN A 104 -15.09 -0.22 -21.87
C GLN A 104 -14.57 -1.11 -23.00
N SER A 105 -14.64 -2.44 -22.85
CA SER A 105 -14.07 -3.41 -23.80
C SER A 105 -12.57 -3.17 -24.11
N LEU A 106 -11.82 -2.71 -23.11
CA LEU A 106 -10.39 -2.43 -23.22
C LEU A 106 -9.55 -3.55 -22.59
N PRO A 107 -8.33 -3.82 -23.11
CA PRO A 107 -7.45 -4.82 -22.51
C PRO A 107 -7.00 -4.39 -21.11
N PHE A 108 -7.38 -5.16 -20.10
CA PHE A 108 -7.05 -4.91 -18.69
C PHE A 108 -5.56 -4.61 -18.43
N LYS A 109 -4.66 -5.29 -19.16
CA LYS A 109 -3.21 -5.10 -19.03
C LYS A 109 -2.76 -3.68 -19.36
N GLU A 110 -3.42 -3.02 -20.30
CA GLU A 110 -3.10 -1.65 -20.70
C GLU A 110 -3.71 -0.64 -19.73
N VAL A 111 -4.99 -0.82 -19.35
CA VAL A 111 -5.67 -0.01 -18.33
C VAL A 111 -4.89 -0.01 -17.01
N LYS A 112 -4.41 -1.19 -16.58
CA LYS A 112 -3.58 -1.34 -15.38
C LYS A 112 -2.24 -0.59 -15.52
N LYS A 113 -1.62 -0.61 -16.69
CA LYS A 113 -0.32 0.04 -16.94
C LYS A 113 -0.44 1.57 -16.96
N GLU A 114 -1.51 2.09 -17.55
CA GLU A 114 -1.83 3.51 -17.52
C GLU A 114 -2.14 3.97 -16.10
N PHE A 115 -3.01 3.24 -15.39
CA PHE A 115 -3.34 3.57 -14.01
C PHE A 115 -2.07 3.64 -13.17
N ASN A 116 -1.22 2.60 -13.24
CA ASN A 116 0.07 2.58 -12.55
C ASN A 116 1.04 3.70 -12.96
N SER A 117 0.93 4.24 -14.17
CA SER A 117 1.73 5.40 -14.60
C SER A 117 1.19 6.69 -13.99
N LEU A 118 -0.13 6.88 -14.03
CA LEU A 118 -0.82 8.03 -13.47
C LEU A 118 -0.62 8.13 -11.95
N VAL A 119 -0.84 7.05 -11.20
CA VAL A 119 -0.60 7.08 -9.75
C VAL A 119 0.88 7.19 -9.37
N LYS A 120 1.80 6.71 -10.23
CA LYS A 120 3.24 6.94 -10.00
C LYS A 120 3.59 8.42 -10.18
N GLU A 121 3.02 9.08 -11.17
CA GLU A 121 3.28 10.49 -11.49
C GLU A 121 2.66 11.44 -10.45
N VAL A 122 1.41 11.19 -10.04
CA VAL A 122 0.68 12.09 -9.12
C VAL A 122 0.98 11.79 -7.65
N TYR A 123 1.06 10.52 -7.27
CA TYR A 123 1.12 10.13 -5.87
C TYR A 123 2.51 9.62 -5.45
N SER A 124 3.43 9.31 -6.36
CA SER A 124 4.72 8.65 -6.04
C SER A 124 4.54 7.35 -5.22
N GLY A 125 3.40 6.67 -5.41
CA GLY A 125 2.99 5.52 -4.63
C GLY A 125 3.45 4.16 -5.19
N PRO A 126 3.22 3.07 -4.44
CA PRO A 126 3.54 1.71 -4.88
C PRO A 126 2.61 1.24 -6.00
N LYS A 127 3.14 0.44 -6.93
CA LYS A 127 2.39 -0.13 -8.05
C LYS A 127 1.42 -1.22 -7.58
N ILE A 128 0.27 -1.28 -8.23
CA ILE A 128 -0.74 -2.35 -8.08
C ILE A 128 -0.41 -3.49 -9.05
#